data_AF-A0A2G1X1R8-F1
#
_entry.id   AF-A0A2G1X1R8-F1
#
_cell.length_a   1.000
_cell.length_b   1.000
_cell.length_c   1.000
_cell.angle_alpha   90.00
_cell.angle_beta   90.00
_cell.angle_gamma   90.00
#
_symmetry.space_group_name_H-M   'P 1'
#
loop_
_entity.id
_entity.type
_entity.pdbx_description
1 polymer ?
#
loop_
_entity_poly.entity_id
_entity_poly.type
_entity_poly.pdbx_seq_one_letter_code
_entity_poly.pdbx_strand_id
1 'polypeptide(L)' 'MESFYREIEETTDHNAELHDTEVAVTAVGSEDVLTVDLRPALAAGLRYGLVCFDGDAGNTMATLHFKPHEHIVEE' A
#
# COMPACT_ATOMS: atom_id res chain seq x y z
N MET A 1 -8.15 1.17 9.10
CA MET A 1 -6.85 1.67 8.58
C MET A 1 -5.70 1.25 9.48
N GLU A 2 -5.75 1.48 10.79
CA GLU A 2 -4.66 1.09 11.72
C GLU A 2 -4.29 -0.39 11.66
N SER A 3 -5.26 -1.31 11.56
CA SER A 3 -4.98 -2.75 11.43
C SER A 3 -4.27 -3.10 10.13
N PHE A 4 -4.62 -2.43 9.02
CA PHE A 4 -3.94 -2.60 7.73
C PHE A 4 -2.51 -2.06 7.79
N TYR A 5 -2.34 -0.84 8.30
CA TYR A 5 -1.03 -0.24 8.55
C TYR A 5 -0.11 -1.21 9.32
N ARG A 6 -0.62 -1.79 10.41
CA ARG A 6 0.16 -2.69 11.26
C ARG A 6 0.56 -3.98 10.56
N GLU A 7 -0.33 -4.56 9.75
CA GLU A 7 -0.02 -5.77 8.97
C GLU A 7 1.06 -5.50 7.90
N ILE A 8 1.04 -4.31 7.28
CA ILE A 8 2.05 -3.92 6.29
C ILE A 8 3.41 -3.69 6.96
N GLU A 9 3.46 -3.06 8.13
CA GLU A 9 4.72 -2.91 8.91
C GLU A 9 5.32 -4.25 9.37
N GLU A 10 4.50 -5.29 9.52
CA GLU A 10 4.98 -6.65 9.80
C GLU A 10 5.56 -7.34 8.55
N THR A 11 5.36 -6.76 7.36
CA THR A 11 5.89 -7.28 6.10
C THR A 11 7.27 -6.68 5.81
N THR A 12 8.29 -7.53 5.71
CA THR A 12 9.71 -7.11 5.68
C THR A 12 10.10 -6.21 4.51
N ASP A 13 9.40 -6.32 3.37
CA ASP A 13 9.72 -5.60 2.12
C ASP A 13 8.77 -4.42 1.86
N HIS A 14 7.92 -4.07 2.83
CA HIS A 14 6.95 -2.99 2.72
C HIS A 14 7.11 -2.01 3.89
N ASN A 15 6.85 -0.74 3.62
CA ASN A 15 6.74 0.31 4.60
C ASN A 15 5.35 0.95 4.49
N ALA A 16 4.78 1.40 5.60
CA ALA A 16 3.48 2.05 5.62
C ALA A 16 3.57 3.44 6.25
N GLU A 17 2.80 4.38 5.73
CA GLU A 17 2.57 5.69 6.34
C GLU A 17 1.06 5.89 6.52
N LEU A 18 0.64 6.20 7.74
CA LEU A 18 -0.75 6.45 8.08
C LEU A 18 -1.04 7.95 8.00
N HIS A 19 -1.97 8.33 7.14
CA HIS A 19 -2.53 9.67 7.06
C HIS A 19 -3.97 9.69 7.61
N ASP A 20 -4.56 10.88 7.75
CA ASP A 20 -5.88 11.05 8.35
C ASP A 20 -6.99 10.27 7.62
N THR A 21 -6.89 10.15 6.29
CA THR A 21 -7.92 9.48 5.47
C THR A 21 -7.39 8.33 4.64
N GLU A 22 -6.08 8.09 4.63
CA GLU A 22 -5.43 7.12 3.75
C GLU A 22 -4.23 6.44 4.39
N VAL A 23 -3.79 5.36 3.76
CA VAL A 23 -2.53 4.68 4.09
C VAL A 23 -1.71 4.58 2.83
N ALA A 24 -0.50 5.15 2.84
CA ALA A 24 0.48 4.96 1.79
C ALA A 24 1.32 3.73 2.10
N VAL A 25 1.47 2.83 1.14
CA VAL A 25 2.26 1.60 1.27
C VAL A 25 3.37 1.61 0.22
N THR A 26 4.61 1.63 0.67
CA THR A 26 5.78 1.60 -0.20
C THR A 26 6.40 0.21 -0.17
N ALA A 27 6.42 -0.48 -1.31
CA ALA A 27 7.18 -1.70 -1.49
C ALA A 27 8.59 -1.37 -2.01
N VAL A 28 9.62 -1.96 -1.42
CA VAL A 28 11.00 -1.82 -1.85
C VAL A 28 11.48 -3.15 -2.41
N GLY A 29 11.93 -3.13 -3.66
CA GLY A 29 12.44 -4.30 -4.36
C GLY A 29 13.93 -4.49 -4.11
N SER A 30 14.42 -5.70 -4.37
CA SER A 30 15.87 -5.95 -4.35
C SER A 30 16.56 -5.28 -5.54
N GLU A 31 17.77 -4.76 -5.32
CA GLU A 31 18.62 -4.16 -6.35
C GLU A 31 18.90 -5.13 -7.52
N ASP A 32 18.84 -6.43 -7.26
CA ASP A 32 19.10 -7.48 -8.25
C ASP A 32 17.96 -7.68 -9.26
N VAL A 33 16.71 -7.36 -8.87
CA VAL A 33 15.53 -7.78 -9.63
C VAL A 33 14.80 -6.59 -10.29
N LEU A 34 15.05 -5.35 -9.86
CA LEU A 34 14.38 -4.13 -10.38
C LEU A 34 12.84 -4.25 -10.47
N THR A 35 12.26 -5.16 -9.68
CA THR A 35 10.82 -5.38 -9.59
C THR A 35 10.40 -5.34 -8.14
N VAL A 36 9.21 -4.82 -7.91
CA VAL A 36 8.55 -4.77 -6.60
C VAL A 36 7.33 -5.67 -6.59
N ASP A 37 7.07 -6.35 -5.47
CA ASP A 37 5.85 -7.13 -5.30
C ASP A 37 4.80 -6.35 -4.51
N LEU A 38 3.76 -5.92 -5.22
CA LEU A 38 2.62 -5.18 -4.66
C LEU A 38 1.43 -6.08 -4.29
N ARG A 39 1.48 -7.38 -4.64
CA ARG A 39 0.38 -8.32 -4.37
C ARG A 39 0.06 -8.44 -2.87
N PRO A 40 1.03 -8.48 -1.94
CA PRO A 40 0.74 -8.52 -0.51
C PRO A 40 -0.07 -7.30 -0.05
N ALA A 41 0.34 -6.10 -0.46
CA ALA A 41 -0.34 -4.85 -0.11
C ALA A 41 -1.77 -4.80 -0.64
N LEU A 42 -1.98 -5.18 -1.90
CA LEU A 42 -3.31 -5.23 -2.52
C LEU A 42 -4.23 -6.25 -1.83
N ALA A 43 -3.70 -7.43 -1.52
CA ALA A 43 -4.46 -8.48 -0.82
C ALA A 43 -4.84 -8.05 0.60
N ALA A 44 -3.93 -7.38 1.31
CA ALA A 44 -4.19 -6.80 2.62
C ALA A 44 -5.27 -5.71 2.54
N GLY A 45 -5.15 -4.79 1.58
CA GLY A 45 -6.14 -3.72 1.39
C GLY A 45 -7.56 -4.28 1.26
N LEU A 46 -7.74 -5.28 0.38
CA LEU A 46 -9.03 -5.96 0.19
C LEU A 46 -9.57 -6.61 1.47
N ARG A 47 -8.73 -7.26 2.28
CA ARG A 47 -9.17 -7.88 3.56
C ARG A 47 -9.70 -6.85 4.55
N TYR A 48 -9.15 -5.63 4.53
CA TYR A 48 -9.52 -4.55 5.43
C TYR A 48 -10.55 -3.56 4.83
N GLY A 49 -11.12 -3.86 3.66
CA GLY A 49 -12.10 -2.99 3.01
C GLY A 49 -11.52 -1.70 2.45
N LEU A 50 -10.21 -1.67 2.23
CA LEU A 50 -9.48 -0.57 1.60
C LEU A 50 -9.25 -0.88 0.12
N VAL A 51 -9.26 0.19 -0.66
CA VAL A 51 -9.08 0.15 -2.11
C VAL A 51 -7.93 1.07 -2.50
N CYS A 52 -7.13 0.59 -3.45
CA CYS A 52 -6.06 1.38 -4.05
C CYS A 52 -6.68 2.42 -4.99
N PHE A 53 -6.32 3.68 -4.84
CA PHE A 53 -6.88 4.78 -5.65
C PHE A 53 -5.81 5.57 -6.40
N ASP A 54 -4.56 5.53 -5.92
CA ASP A 54 -3.42 6.15 -6.56
C ASP A 54 -2.15 5.32 -6.32
N GLY A 55 -1.13 5.55 -7.13
CA GLY A 55 0.18 4.93 -6.95
C GLY A 55 1.26 5.51 -7.86
N ASP A 56 2.49 5.50 -7.35
CA ASP A 56 3.69 5.90 -8.06
C ASP A 56 4.70 4.75 -8.10
N ALA A 57 5.47 4.65 -9.19
CA ALA A 57 6.48 3.61 -9.35
C ALA A 57 7.81 4.21 -9.84
N GLY A 58 8.86 3.97 -9.07
CA GLY A 58 10.26 4.26 -9.41
C GLY A 58 11.05 3.00 -9.73
N ASN A 59 12.38 3.14 -9.84
CA ASN A 59 13.27 2.06 -10.29
C ASN A 59 13.23 0.78 -9.42
N THR A 60 13.21 0.93 -8.10
CA THR A 60 13.24 -0.19 -7.13
C THR A 60 12.21 -0.03 -6.03
N MET A 61 11.26 0.89 -6.20
CA MET A 61 10.22 1.14 -5.23
C MET A 61 8.92 1.46 -5.95
N ALA A 62 7.80 1.09 -5.34
CA ALA A 62 6.51 1.61 -5.73
C ALA A 62 5.67 1.88 -4.50
N THR A 63 4.92 2.97 -4.54
CA THR A 63 4.03 3.40 -3.48
C THR A 63 2.60 3.29 -3.97
N LEU A 64 1.74 2.68 -3.17
CA LEU A 64 0.30 2.59 -3.42
C LEU A 64 -0.45 3.29 -2.29
N HIS A 65 -1.44 4.10 -2.64
CA HIS A 65 -2.28 4.79 -1.67
C HIS A 65 -3.63 4.08 -1.54
N PHE A 66 -4.01 3.79 -0.30
CA PHE A 66 -5.22 3.06 0.06
C PHE A 66 -6.18 3.92 0.87
N LYS A 67 -7.47 3.89 0.49
CA LYS A 67 -8.58 4.55 1.20
C LYS A 67 -9.73 3.57 1.43
N PRO A 68 -10.59 3.79 2.43
CA PRO A 68 -11.87 3.09 2.52
C PRO A 68 -12.69 3.32 1.25
N HIS A 69 -13.33 2.27 0.74
CA HIS A 69 -14.13 2.36 -0.49
C HIS A 69 -15.23 3.43 -0.44
N GLU A 70 -15.76 3.72 0.75
CA GLU A 70 -16.77 4.76 0.99
C GLU A 70 -16.27 6.17 0.65
N HIS A 71 -14.95 6.41 0.73
CA HIS A 71 -14.34 7.71 0.47
C HIS A 71 -13.92 7.92 -1.00
N ILE A 72 -14.05 6.90 -1.87
CA ILE A 72 -13.66 6.99 -3.29
C ILE A 72 -14.81 7.49 -4.18
N VAL A 73 -16.06 7.32 -3.73
CA VAL A 73 -17.26 7.59 -4.55
C VAL A 73 -17.72 9.05 -4.52
N GLU A 74 -17.01 9.94 -3.81
CA GLU A 74 -17.39 11.36 -3.66
C GLU A 74 -16.70 12.32 -4.66
N GLU A 75 -16.12 11.83 -5.77
CA GLU A 75 -15.57 12.68 -6.85
C GLU A 75 -16.48 12.86 -8.06
#